data_AF-A0A8H3F0D1-F1
#
_entry.id   AF-A0A8H3F0D1-F1
#
_cell.length_a   1.000
_cell.length_b   1.000
_cell.length_c   1.000
_cell.angle_alpha   90.00
_cell.angle_beta   90.00
_cell.angle_gamma   90.00
#
_symmetry.space_group_name_H-M   'P 1'
#
loop_
_entity.id
_entity.type
_entity.pdbx_description
1 polymer ?
#
loop_
_entity_poly.entity_id
_entity_poly.type
_entity_poly.pdbx_seq_one_letter_code
_entity_poly.pdbx_strand_id
1 'polypeptide(L)'
;MKVAPHRLTLIKNVCRGPRNFSYSAALLTPTRQTEPPREQIDPGSKWPVEVLLKEAVQSGFLHISVQTAVQILKTFQAQGSLSAEQICTSHSVKPNVFTALAKILTYSGHKETTARDLLLASARLGDDEAILLVIKEAIKFRNLTTSRTVAIIYQQRFQPMVQKKHPAAVYLEGQKNESEGRRGQALQLYESIVAANGESFDTIGEISSVDIWKAIGRLRAMNRDRRGAEAAIRAAALQYDDPAALYQLAKTFTSPSLVEYESFMLKAAASGEANAAHELGLLYLKQSKGKISVVDRVPLSEPNGSNAKGHVQSPGQGPIYKEDSAAVKQKRLEAREWFHVGAESGIIGSQVYLALLLREFGKPEDGRQWLLSAGKREDVYSKKNEAWAKVVEYCITRWDDSDNTLESMDVDKMRSGQNHAN
;
A
#
# COMPACT_ATOMS: atom_id res chain seq x y z
N MET A 1 -5.70 39.86 -6.79
CA MET A 1 -6.54 38.70 -6.43
C MET A 1 -5.84 37.43 -6.90
N LYS A 2 -5.16 36.72 -5.99
CA LYS A 2 -4.51 35.43 -6.24
C LYS A 2 -4.98 34.48 -5.15
N VAL A 3 -5.70 33.43 -5.54
CA VAL A 3 -6.19 32.37 -4.65
C VAL A 3 -5.03 31.42 -4.35
N ALA A 4 -4.77 31.14 -3.08
CA ALA A 4 -3.64 30.33 -2.63
C ALA A 4 -3.85 28.82 -2.92
N PRO A 5 -2.78 28.09 -3.34
CA PRO A 5 -2.86 26.70 -3.81
C PRO A 5 -3.13 25.64 -2.72
N HIS A 6 -3.16 26.01 -1.43
CA HIS A 6 -3.34 25.05 -0.33
C HIS A 6 -4.80 24.58 -0.10
N ARG A 7 -5.81 25.25 -0.69
CA ARG A 7 -7.22 24.81 -0.59
C ARG A 7 -7.61 23.66 -1.52
N LEU A 8 -6.80 23.36 -2.55
CA LEU A 8 -7.08 22.30 -3.52
C LEU A 8 -6.62 20.91 -3.06
N THR A 9 -5.72 20.83 -2.06
CA THR A 9 -5.16 19.56 -1.58
C THR A 9 -6.09 18.81 -0.63
N LEU A 10 -6.89 19.51 0.18
CA LEU A 10 -7.95 18.88 1.00
C LEU A 10 -9.07 18.30 0.13
N ILE A 11 -9.45 19.01 -0.93
CA ILE A 11 -10.53 18.61 -1.85
C ILE A 11 -10.21 17.29 -2.58
N LYS A 12 -8.92 17.03 -2.90
CA LYS A 12 -8.51 15.78 -3.54
C LYS A 12 -8.44 14.56 -2.60
N ASN A 13 -8.37 14.77 -1.28
CA ASN A 13 -8.29 13.70 -0.29
C ASN A 13 -9.65 13.31 0.29
N VAL A 14 -10.64 14.21 0.25
CA VAL A 14 -12.05 13.89 0.59
C VAL A 14 -12.73 13.07 -0.52
N CYS A 15 -12.32 13.25 -1.78
CA CYS A 15 -12.93 12.58 -2.95
C CYS A 15 -12.23 11.28 -3.38
N ARG A 16 -11.13 10.87 -2.74
CA ARG A 16 -10.48 9.58 -3.00
C ARG A 16 -10.47 8.85 -1.66
N GLY A 17 -11.13 7.69 -1.61
CA GLY A 17 -11.16 6.80 -0.44
C GLY A 17 -9.78 6.57 0.18
N PRO A 18 -9.71 5.99 1.40
CA PRO A 18 -8.53 6.07 2.25
C PRO A 18 -7.28 5.59 1.53
N ARG A 19 -6.40 6.54 1.19
CA ARG A 19 -5.01 6.22 0.87
C ARG A 19 -4.28 6.09 2.21
N ASN A 20 -3.59 4.97 2.38
CA ASN A 20 -2.58 4.84 3.41
C ASN A 20 -1.61 6.02 3.28
N PHE A 21 -1.55 6.87 4.29
CA PHE A 21 -0.60 7.97 4.36
C PHE A 21 0.80 7.37 4.51
N SER A 22 1.60 7.39 3.45
CA SER A 22 3.06 7.43 3.59
C SER A 22 3.49 8.89 3.58
N TYR A 23 4.21 9.30 4.63
CA TYR A 23 4.84 10.62 4.69
C TYR A 23 5.93 10.69 3.61
N SER A 24 5.84 11.65 2.70
CA SER A 24 6.96 12.00 1.81
C SER A 24 7.67 13.21 2.39
N ALA A 25 8.91 12.99 2.82
CA ALA A 25 9.82 13.99 3.32
C ALA A 25 10.56 14.66 2.15
N ALA A 26 10.33 15.96 1.95
CA ALA A 26 11.37 16.90 1.52
C ALA A 26 10.79 18.32 1.55
N LEU A 27 11.14 19.09 2.59
CA LEU A 27 11.78 20.41 2.51
C LEU A 27 11.71 21.11 3.87
N LEU A 28 12.91 21.48 4.36
CA LEU A 28 13.24 22.57 5.29
C LEU A 28 13.36 22.28 6.80
N THR A 29 14.51 22.73 7.29
CA THR A 29 14.95 23.13 8.63
C THR A 29 13.89 23.30 9.74
N PRO A 30 14.25 23.01 11.01
CA PRO A 30 13.29 22.85 12.09
C PRO A 30 12.82 24.20 12.65
N THR A 31 11.83 24.82 12.02
CA THR A 31 10.91 25.67 12.78
C THR A 31 9.84 24.76 13.37
N ARG A 32 9.92 24.60 14.69
CA ARG A 32 8.98 23.91 15.57
C ARG A 32 7.57 24.51 15.39
N GLN A 33 6.86 24.10 14.34
CA GLN A 33 5.42 24.25 14.24
C GLN A 33 4.85 23.02 14.92
N THR A 34 4.39 23.22 16.14
CA THR A 34 3.43 22.34 16.80
C THR A 34 2.36 21.96 15.77
N GLU A 35 2.13 20.66 15.60
CA GLU A 35 0.92 20.17 14.93
C GLU A 35 -0.27 21.00 15.46
N PRO A 36 -1.16 21.53 14.61
CA PRO A 36 -2.41 22.04 15.13
C PRO A 36 -3.03 20.89 15.93
N PRO A 37 -3.49 21.12 17.16
CA PRO A 37 -4.08 20.07 17.96
C PRO A 37 -5.15 19.39 17.10
N ARG A 38 -5.21 18.06 17.11
CA ARG A 38 -6.48 17.40 16.81
C ARG A 38 -7.48 18.06 17.73
N GLU A 39 -8.28 18.99 17.21
CA GLU A 39 -9.31 19.66 17.98
C GLU A 39 -10.16 18.54 18.58
N GLN A 40 -10.01 18.34 19.88
CA GLN A 40 -10.91 17.52 20.65
C GLN A 40 -12.25 18.23 20.53
N ILE A 41 -13.09 17.70 19.65
CA ILE A 41 -14.43 18.20 19.42
C ILE A 41 -15.16 18.07 20.75
N ASP A 42 -15.48 19.23 21.32
CA ASP A 42 -16.21 19.41 22.57
C ASP A 42 -17.48 18.51 22.59
N PRO A 43 -17.63 17.58 23.55
CA PRO A 43 -18.77 16.68 23.60
C PRO A 43 -20.13 17.40 23.83
N GLY A 44 -20.11 18.70 24.13
CA GLY A 44 -21.30 19.54 24.29
C GLY A 44 -21.70 20.38 23.05
N SER A 45 -20.94 20.33 21.94
CA SER A 45 -21.15 21.22 20.80
C SER A 45 -21.89 20.56 19.62
N LYS A 46 -22.74 21.35 18.96
CA LYS A 46 -23.61 21.02 17.83
C LYS A 46 -22.93 20.11 16.78
N TRP A 47 -23.61 19.00 16.44
CA TRP A 47 -23.45 18.17 15.22
C TRP A 47 -22.19 18.46 14.37
N PRO A 48 -21.07 17.72 14.55
CA PRO A 48 -19.83 17.85 13.75
C PRO A 48 -20.01 17.64 12.24
N VAL A 49 -21.13 17.01 11.88
CA VAL A 49 -21.56 16.75 10.50
C VAL A 49 -21.89 18.06 9.76
N GLU A 50 -22.33 19.14 10.43
CA GLU A 50 -22.70 20.39 9.73
C GLU A 50 -21.52 21.07 9.04
N VAL A 51 -20.33 21.03 9.63
CA VAL A 51 -19.11 21.59 9.02
C VAL A 51 -18.75 20.80 7.76
N LEU A 52 -18.71 19.46 7.87
CA LEU A 52 -18.44 18.58 6.73
C LEU A 52 -19.53 18.67 5.65
N LEU A 53 -20.80 18.85 6.03
CA LEU A 53 -21.89 19.08 5.07
C LEU A 53 -21.71 20.39 4.33
N LYS A 54 -21.34 21.48 5.03
CA LYS A 54 -21.05 22.77 4.38
C LYS A 54 -19.92 22.63 3.37
N GLU A 55 -18.84 21.94 3.73
CA GLU A 55 -17.72 21.69 2.82
C GLU A 55 -18.13 20.79 1.63
N ALA A 56 -18.91 19.74 1.88
CA ALA A 56 -19.41 18.84 0.84
C ALA A 56 -20.31 19.57 -0.18
N VAL A 57 -21.15 20.48 0.29
CA VAL A 57 -21.99 21.32 -0.59
C VAL A 57 -21.13 22.33 -1.37
N GLN A 58 -20.18 23.00 -0.71
CA GLN A 58 -19.29 23.99 -1.35
C GLN A 58 -18.37 23.38 -2.41
N SER A 59 -17.92 22.15 -2.19
CA SER A 59 -17.09 21.39 -3.14
C SER A 59 -17.89 20.78 -4.30
N GLY A 60 -19.22 20.84 -4.24
CA GLY A 60 -20.09 20.21 -5.24
C GLY A 60 -20.22 18.69 -5.08
N PHE A 61 -19.68 18.09 -4.03
CA PHE A 61 -19.85 16.67 -3.72
C PHE A 61 -21.31 16.33 -3.33
N LEU A 62 -21.98 17.27 -2.66
CA LEU A 62 -23.38 17.12 -2.23
C LEU A 62 -24.27 18.17 -2.92
N HIS A 63 -25.17 17.72 -3.80
CA HIS A 63 -26.05 18.58 -4.60
C HIS A 63 -27.38 18.92 -3.90
N ILE A 64 -27.36 19.18 -2.59
CA ILE A 64 -28.53 19.60 -1.80
C ILE A 64 -28.13 20.67 -0.79
N SER A 65 -29.10 21.41 -0.23
CA SER A 65 -28.80 22.36 0.85
C SER A 65 -28.39 21.63 2.14
N VAL A 66 -27.58 22.29 2.97
CA VAL A 66 -27.19 21.75 4.29
C VAL A 66 -28.42 21.52 5.16
N GLN A 67 -29.42 22.41 5.09
CA GLN A 67 -30.67 22.24 5.82
C GLN A 67 -31.42 20.98 5.38
N THR A 68 -31.53 20.75 4.08
CA THR A 68 -32.15 19.54 3.51
C THR A 68 -31.39 18.29 3.93
N ALA A 69 -30.06 18.32 3.92
CA ALA A 69 -29.21 17.20 4.34
C ALA A 69 -29.43 16.83 5.81
N VAL A 70 -29.44 17.82 6.71
CA VAL A 70 -29.71 17.60 8.14
C VAL A 70 -31.13 17.06 8.34
N GLN A 71 -32.11 17.57 7.59
CA GLN A 71 -33.48 17.09 7.70
C GLN A 71 -33.61 15.63 7.25
N ILE A 72 -33.00 15.25 6.12
CA ILE A 72 -32.94 13.87 5.65
C ILE A 72 -32.33 12.95 6.72
N LEU A 73 -31.20 13.34 7.31
CA LEU A 73 -30.54 12.55 8.35
C LEU A 73 -31.43 12.35 9.59
N LYS A 74 -32.14 13.40 10.03
CA LYS A 74 -33.07 13.31 11.16
C LYS A 74 -34.27 12.42 10.84
N THR A 75 -34.89 12.61 9.68
CA THR A 75 -36.03 11.79 9.24
C THR A 75 -35.63 10.32 9.11
N PHE A 76 -34.47 10.04 8.52
CA PHE A 76 -33.94 8.69 8.36
C PHE A 76 -33.65 8.02 9.70
N GLN A 77 -33.11 8.76 10.69
CA GLN A 77 -32.91 8.24 12.05
C GLN A 77 -34.22 7.92 12.76
N ALA A 78 -35.28 8.70 12.52
CA ALA A 78 -36.57 8.50 13.15
C ALA A 78 -37.39 7.36 12.52
N GLN A 79 -37.33 7.22 11.19
CA GLN A 79 -38.19 6.31 10.43
C GLN A 79 -37.48 5.03 9.96
N GLY A 80 -36.14 5.00 10.00
CA GLY A 80 -35.33 3.86 9.61
C GLY A 80 -35.24 3.62 8.10
N SER A 81 -34.46 2.60 7.72
CA SER A 81 -34.10 2.31 6.32
C SER A 81 -35.25 1.91 5.40
N LEU A 82 -36.38 1.45 5.94
CA LEU A 82 -37.58 1.06 5.17
C LEU A 82 -38.30 2.27 4.56
N SER A 83 -38.05 3.48 5.07
CA SER A 83 -38.65 4.74 4.59
C SER A 83 -37.85 5.42 3.48
N ALA A 84 -36.73 4.81 3.04
CA ALA A 84 -35.79 5.43 2.12
C ALA A 84 -36.42 5.94 0.81
N GLU A 85 -37.33 5.18 0.19
CA GLU A 85 -38.08 5.60 -1.01
C GLU A 85 -38.97 6.82 -0.75
N GLN A 86 -39.63 6.85 0.41
CA GLN A 86 -40.50 7.93 0.82
C GLN A 86 -39.70 9.20 1.11
N ILE A 87 -38.54 9.08 1.74
CA ILE A 87 -37.61 10.19 2.00
C ILE A 87 -37.05 10.76 0.69
N CYS A 88 -36.67 9.90 -0.26
CA CYS A 88 -36.25 10.34 -1.59
C CYS A 88 -37.35 11.13 -2.30
N THR A 89 -38.59 10.64 -2.23
CA THR A 89 -39.75 11.27 -2.87
C THR A 89 -40.11 12.60 -2.20
N SER A 90 -40.17 12.64 -0.86
CA SER A 90 -40.56 13.84 -0.10
C SER A 90 -39.57 14.99 -0.24
N HIS A 91 -38.28 14.67 -0.35
CA HIS A 91 -37.22 15.65 -0.51
C HIS A 91 -36.78 15.85 -1.97
N SER A 92 -37.40 15.14 -2.93
CA SER A 92 -37.00 15.18 -4.36
C SER A 92 -35.51 14.91 -4.57
N VAL A 93 -34.95 13.95 -3.82
CA VAL A 93 -33.53 13.59 -3.87
C VAL A 93 -33.33 12.22 -4.52
N LYS A 94 -32.18 12.05 -5.17
CA LYS A 94 -31.75 10.78 -5.75
C LYS A 94 -31.04 9.90 -4.70
N PRO A 95 -31.02 8.56 -4.88
CA PRO A 95 -30.35 7.65 -3.95
C PRO A 95 -28.87 7.97 -3.68
N ASN A 96 -28.14 8.47 -4.67
CA ASN A 96 -26.73 8.88 -4.53
C ASN A 96 -26.48 9.93 -3.42
N VAL A 97 -27.50 10.71 -3.05
CA VAL A 97 -27.44 11.63 -1.91
C VAL A 97 -27.25 10.85 -0.60
N PHE A 98 -27.91 9.71 -0.43
CA PHE A 98 -27.72 8.86 0.75
C PHE A 98 -26.31 8.26 0.78
N THR A 99 -25.75 7.89 -0.37
CA THR A 99 -24.36 7.43 -0.50
C THR A 99 -23.37 8.52 -0.07
N ALA A 100 -23.56 9.75 -0.55
CA ALA A 100 -22.74 10.89 -0.16
C ALA A 100 -22.83 11.19 1.34
N LEU A 101 -24.05 11.18 1.92
CA LEU A 101 -24.26 11.37 3.35
C LEU A 101 -23.65 10.25 4.19
N ALA A 102 -23.77 9.00 3.76
CA ALA A 102 -23.14 7.85 4.43
C ALA A 102 -21.62 8.03 4.49
N LYS A 103 -20.97 8.41 3.38
CA LYS A 103 -19.53 8.68 3.33
C LYS A 103 -19.14 9.79 4.30
N ILE A 104 -19.86 10.92 4.31
CA ILE A 104 -19.62 12.04 5.23
C ILE A 104 -19.72 11.59 6.69
N LEU A 105 -20.74 10.78 7.04
CA LEU A 105 -20.89 10.24 8.39
C LEU A 105 -19.73 9.31 8.76
N THR A 106 -19.33 8.39 7.88
CA THR A 106 -18.18 7.51 8.10
C THR A 106 -16.90 8.32 8.36
N TYR A 107 -16.65 9.38 7.58
CA TYR A 107 -15.50 10.26 7.79
C TYR A 107 -15.55 11.03 9.11
N SER A 108 -16.73 11.37 9.59
CA SER A 108 -16.90 12.10 10.86
C SER A 108 -16.62 11.24 12.10
N GLY A 109 -16.47 9.92 11.96
CA GLY A 109 -16.29 8.99 13.08
C GLY A 109 -17.53 8.82 13.98
N HIS A 110 -18.67 9.45 13.64
CA HIS A 110 -19.91 9.39 14.40
C HIS A 110 -20.95 8.46 13.73
N LYS A 111 -21.69 7.70 14.56
CA LYS A 111 -22.89 6.91 14.16
C LYS A 111 -22.67 5.99 12.96
N GLU A 112 -21.69 5.09 13.08
CA GLU A 112 -21.36 4.06 12.07
C GLU A 112 -22.59 3.25 11.62
N THR A 113 -23.52 2.97 12.54
CA THR A 113 -24.78 2.28 12.24
C THR A 113 -25.66 3.06 11.28
N THR A 114 -25.84 4.37 11.49
CA THR A 114 -26.64 5.22 10.59
C THR A 114 -25.98 5.34 9.22
N ALA A 115 -24.65 5.48 9.17
CA ALA A 115 -23.92 5.51 7.90
C ALA A 115 -24.11 4.22 7.11
N ARG A 116 -23.99 3.07 7.79
CA ARG A 116 -24.23 1.74 7.21
C ARG A 116 -25.67 1.58 6.72
N ASP A 117 -26.65 2.00 7.51
CA ASP A 117 -28.07 1.89 7.14
C ASP A 117 -28.43 2.76 5.94
N LEU A 118 -27.89 3.98 5.87
CA LEU A 118 -28.02 4.86 4.70
C LEU A 118 -27.41 4.23 3.45
N LEU A 119 -26.23 3.63 3.57
CA LEU A 119 -25.56 2.98 2.46
C LEU A 119 -26.33 1.76 1.97
N LEU A 120 -26.84 0.92 2.88
CA LEU A 120 -27.69 -0.22 2.54
C LEU A 120 -29.01 0.22 1.89
N ALA A 121 -29.63 1.29 2.38
CA ALA A 121 -30.82 1.87 1.79
C ALA A 121 -30.56 2.36 0.36
N SER A 122 -29.48 3.12 0.16
CA SER A 122 -29.06 3.61 -1.16
C SER A 122 -28.82 2.47 -2.15
N ALA A 123 -28.14 1.41 -1.72
CA ALA A 123 -27.88 0.23 -2.55
C ALA A 123 -29.18 -0.51 -2.94
N ARG A 124 -30.16 -0.60 -2.05
CA ARG A 124 -31.49 -1.19 -2.36
C ARG A 124 -32.24 -0.39 -3.41
N LEU A 125 -32.12 0.94 -3.35
CA LEU A 125 -32.71 1.87 -4.31
C LEU A 125 -32.03 1.84 -5.69
N GLY A 126 -30.88 1.17 -5.81
CA GLY A 126 -30.18 0.98 -7.08
C GLY A 126 -29.08 1.99 -7.36
N ASP A 127 -28.51 2.63 -6.34
CA ASP A 127 -27.30 3.43 -6.51
C ASP A 127 -26.07 2.54 -6.74
N ASP A 128 -25.47 2.64 -7.92
CA ASP A 128 -24.34 1.79 -8.35
C ASP A 128 -23.13 1.91 -7.39
N GLU A 129 -22.80 3.12 -6.93
CA GLU A 129 -21.67 3.34 -6.01
C GLU A 129 -21.95 2.66 -4.65
N ALA A 130 -23.15 2.85 -4.09
CA ALA A 130 -23.54 2.18 -2.84
C ALA A 130 -23.52 0.65 -2.98
N ILE A 131 -24.01 0.11 -4.09
CA ILE A 131 -23.97 -1.34 -4.35
C ILE A 131 -22.53 -1.84 -4.30
N LEU A 132 -21.61 -1.20 -5.03
CA LEU A 132 -20.20 -1.59 -5.06
C LEU A 132 -19.54 -1.49 -3.67
N LEU A 133 -19.81 -0.43 -2.91
CA LEU A 133 -19.25 -0.25 -1.56
C LEU A 133 -19.77 -1.31 -0.58
N VAL A 134 -21.08 -1.60 -0.58
CA VAL A 134 -21.67 -2.64 0.27
C VAL A 134 -21.07 -4.01 -0.03
N ILE A 135 -20.91 -4.35 -1.32
CA ILE A 135 -20.34 -5.65 -1.71
C ILE A 135 -18.85 -5.74 -1.38
N LYS A 136 -18.08 -4.67 -1.60
CA LYS A 136 -16.66 -4.59 -1.21
C LYS A 136 -16.48 -4.84 0.28
N GLU A 137 -17.30 -4.21 1.13
CA GLU A 137 -17.29 -4.41 2.57
C GLU A 137 -17.70 -5.85 2.94
N ALA A 138 -18.75 -6.37 2.32
CA ALA A 138 -19.23 -7.73 2.57
C ALA A 138 -18.21 -8.81 2.21
N ILE A 139 -17.43 -8.63 1.13
CA ILE A 139 -16.33 -9.52 0.77
C ILE A 139 -15.23 -9.45 1.84
N LYS A 140 -14.82 -8.24 2.25
CA LYS A 140 -13.76 -8.03 3.26
C LYS A 140 -14.07 -8.74 4.57
N PHE A 141 -15.32 -8.69 5.03
CA PHE A 141 -15.75 -9.31 6.28
C PHE A 141 -16.43 -10.69 6.11
N ARG A 142 -16.38 -11.27 4.90
CA ARG A 142 -17.01 -12.57 4.57
C ARG A 142 -18.50 -12.66 4.97
N ASN A 143 -19.24 -11.58 4.77
CA ASN A 143 -20.63 -11.40 5.21
C ASN A 143 -21.62 -11.29 4.02
N LEU A 144 -21.31 -11.93 2.88
CA LEU A 144 -22.19 -11.89 1.71
C LEU A 144 -23.50 -12.65 1.92
N THR A 145 -23.48 -13.71 2.73
CA THR A 145 -24.63 -14.62 2.95
C THR A 145 -25.27 -14.47 4.33
N THR A 146 -24.58 -13.90 5.32
CA THR A 146 -25.09 -13.79 6.70
C THR A 146 -26.11 -12.66 6.83
N SER A 147 -25.93 -11.56 6.10
CA SER A 147 -26.94 -10.49 6.05
C SER A 147 -27.93 -10.71 4.92
N ARG A 148 -29.20 -10.96 5.26
CA ARG A 148 -30.31 -11.09 4.29
C ARG A 148 -30.39 -9.88 3.35
N THR A 149 -30.16 -8.68 3.87
CA THR A 149 -30.17 -7.44 3.07
C THR A 149 -29.04 -7.43 2.04
N VAL A 150 -27.82 -7.78 2.45
CA VAL A 150 -26.67 -7.85 1.55
C VAL A 150 -26.86 -8.94 0.49
N ALA A 151 -27.40 -10.11 0.87
CA ALA A 151 -27.70 -11.18 -0.07
C ALA A 151 -28.70 -10.75 -1.16
N ILE A 152 -29.74 -9.99 -0.79
CA ILE A 152 -30.71 -9.42 -1.74
C ILE A 152 -30.03 -8.41 -2.67
N ILE A 153 -29.25 -7.47 -2.13
CA ILE A 153 -28.49 -6.49 -2.93
C ILE A 153 -27.56 -7.21 -3.91
N TYR A 154 -26.86 -8.23 -3.43
CA TYR A 154 -25.95 -9.03 -4.23
C TYR A 154 -26.68 -9.69 -5.41
N GLN A 155 -27.78 -10.39 -5.16
CA GLN A 155 -28.51 -11.12 -6.20
C GLN A 155 -29.28 -10.21 -7.17
N GLN A 156 -29.96 -9.17 -6.66
CA GLN A 156 -30.90 -8.38 -7.46
C GLN A 156 -30.28 -7.14 -8.09
N ARG A 157 -29.17 -6.62 -7.52
CA ARG A 157 -28.55 -5.37 -7.99
C ARG A 157 -27.14 -5.59 -8.50
N PHE A 158 -26.29 -6.27 -7.74
CA PHE A 158 -24.89 -6.47 -8.11
C PHE A 158 -24.70 -7.49 -9.25
N GLN A 159 -25.35 -8.66 -9.21
CA GLN A 159 -25.23 -9.67 -10.28
C GLN A 159 -25.59 -9.14 -11.69
N PRO A 160 -26.67 -8.35 -11.86
CA PRO A 160 -26.92 -7.68 -13.14
C PRO A 160 -25.79 -6.77 -13.61
N MET A 161 -25.07 -6.07 -12.71
CA MET A 161 -23.90 -5.27 -13.08
C MET A 161 -22.76 -6.15 -13.61
N VAL A 162 -22.53 -7.31 -12.99
CA VAL A 162 -21.55 -8.31 -13.47
C VAL A 162 -21.93 -8.83 -14.86
N GLN A 163 -23.20 -9.15 -15.07
CA GLN A 163 -23.71 -9.61 -16.38
C GLN A 163 -23.56 -8.55 -17.48
N LYS A 164 -23.78 -7.27 -17.13
CA LYS A 164 -23.53 -6.12 -18.00
C LYS A 164 -22.04 -5.78 -18.18
N LYS A 165 -21.14 -6.61 -17.63
CA LYS A 165 -19.68 -6.43 -17.67
C LYS A 165 -19.20 -5.10 -17.07
N HIS A 166 -19.89 -4.59 -16.06
CA HIS A 166 -19.42 -3.41 -15.33
C HIS A 166 -18.08 -3.73 -14.65
N PRO A 167 -16.96 -3.07 -14.99
CA PRO A 167 -15.64 -3.56 -14.59
C PRO A 167 -15.39 -3.61 -13.08
N ALA A 168 -15.88 -2.62 -12.31
CA ALA A 168 -15.80 -2.67 -10.85
C ALA A 168 -16.56 -3.85 -10.25
N ALA A 169 -17.71 -4.23 -10.84
CA ALA A 169 -18.52 -5.34 -10.35
C ALA A 169 -17.85 -6.67 -10.71
N VAL A 170 -17.35 -6.80 -11.94
CA VAL A 170 -16.57 -7.99 -12.37
C VAL A 170 -15.32 -8.17 -11.51
N TYR A 171 -14.63 -7.09 -11.16
CA TYR A 171 -13.49 -7.13 -10.26
C TYR A 171 -13.85 -7.62 -8.86
N LEU A 172 -14.92 -7.08 -8.26
CA LEU A 172 -15.38 -7.52 -6.93
C LEU A 172 -15.87 -8.98 -6.96
N GLU A 173 -16.51 -9.44 -8.03
CA GLU A 173 -16.84 -10.87 -8.21
C GLU A 173 -15.58 -11.73 -8.30
N GLY A 174 -14.51 -11.22 -8.94
CA GLY A 174 -13.18 -11.83 -8.92
C GLY A 174 -12.61 -11.96 -7.51
N GLN A 175 -12.66 -10.89 -6.70
CA GLN A 175 -12.17 -10.91 -5.32
C GLN A 175 -12.94 -11.90 -4.45
N LYS A 176 -14.26 -11.98 -4.62
CA LYS A 176 -15.10 -12.99 -3.97
C LYS A 176 -14.63 -14.40 -4.37
N ASN A 177 -14.45 -14.68 -5.66
CA ASN A 177 -13.96 -15.98 -6.14
C ASN A 177 -12.57 -16.33 -5.58
N GLU A 178 -11.66 -15.37 -5.45
CA GLU A 178 -10.37 -15.58 -4.76
C GLU A 178 -10.56 -15.98 -3.30
N SER A 179 -11.43 -15.28 -2.56
CA SER A 179 -11.71 -15.57 -1.15
C SER A 179 -12.30 -16.97 -0.91
N GLU A 180 -12.99 -17.50 -1.93
CA GLU A 180 -13.59 -18.84 -1.93
C GLU A 180 -12.68 -19.90 -2.58
N GLY A 181 -11.44 -19.53 -2.92
CA GLY A 181 -10.44 -20.45 -3.48
C GLY A 181 -10.63 -20.78 -4.96
N ARG A 182 -11.63 -20.20 -5.64
CA ARG A 182 -11.91 -20.39 -7.07
C ARG A 182 -11.02 -19.52 -7.96
N ARG A 183 -9.71 -19.74 -7.84
CA ARG A 183 -8.64 -18.95 -8.50
C ARG A 183 -8.78 -18.90 -10.02
N GLY A 184 -9.15 -20.01 -10.66
CA GLY A 184 -9.33 -20.08 -12.11
C GLY A 184 -10.47 -19.18 -12.61
N GLN A 185 -11.61 -19.17 -11.91
CA GLN A 185 -12.73 -18.28 -12.24
C GLN A 185 -12.40 -16.82 -11.99
N ALA A 186 -11.69 -16.51 -10.90
CA ALA A 186 -11.22 -15.16 -10.62
C ALA A 186 -10.30 -14.63 -11.73
N LEU A 187 -9.35 -15.46 -12.18
CA LEU A 187 -8.44 -15.10 -13.27
C LEU A 187 -9.20 -14.78 -14.56
N GLN A 188 -10.16 -15.63 -14.95
CA GLN A 188 -11.00 -15.40 -16.13
C GLN A 188 -11.78 -14.08 -16.04
N LEU A 189 -12.32 -13.75 -14.87
CA LEU A 189 -13.02 -12.47 -14.66
C LEU A 189 -12.08 -11.28 -14.86
N TYR A 190 -10.88 -11.31 -14.28
CA TYR A 190 -9.91 -10.22 -14.44
C TYR A 190 -9.41 -10.08 -15.87
N GLU A 191 -9.12 -11.18 -16.56
CA GLU A 191 -8.72 -11.18 -17.96
C GLU A 191 -9.83 -10.64 -18.87
N SER A 192 -11.11 -10.92 -18.54
CA SER A 192 -12.25 -10.38 -19.28
C SER A 192 -12.37 -8.85 -19.19
N ILE A 193 -11.93 -8.24 -18.08
CA ILE A 193 -11.92 -6.78 -17.93
C ILE A 193 -10.88 -6.18 -18.86
N VAL A 194 -9.67 -6.72 -18.86
CA VAL A 194 -8.57 -6.26 -19.72
C VAL A 194 -8.92 -6.45 -21.20
N ALA A 195 -9.48 -7.60 -21.57
CA ALA A 195 -9.88 -7.87 -22.95
C ALA A 195 -10.97 -6.90 -23.46
N ALA A 196 -11.88 -6.45 -22.59
CA ALA A 196 -12.97 -5.55 -22.97
C ALA A 196 -12.57 -4.08 -23.03
N ASN A 197 -11.57 -3.65 -22.25
CA ASN A 197 -11.21 -2.24 -22.10
C ASN A 197 -9.79 -1.91 -22.61
N GLY A 198 -9.08 -2.89 -23.16
CA GLY A 198 -7.69 -2.75 -23.60
C GLY A 198 -6.70 -2.76 -22.42
N GLU A 199 -5.43 -2.48 -22.73
CA GLU A 199 -4.36 -2.42 -21.73
C GLU A 199 -4.43 -1.17 -20.84
N SER A 200 -5.14 -0.13 -21.30
CA SER A 200 -5.32 1.16 -20.63
C SER A 200 -6.79 1.54 -20.58
N PHE A 201 -7.33 1.60 -19.37
CA PHE A 201 -8.64 2.20 -19.12
C PHE A 201 -8.58 3.06 -17.87
N ASP A 202 -9.25 4.22 -17.94
CA ASP A 202 -9.33 5.16 -16.84
C ASP A 202 -10.05 4.53 -15.64
N THR A 203 -9.59 4.90 -14.43
CA THR A 203 -10.12 4.48 -13.13
C THR A 203 -11.64 4.30 -13.13
N ILE A 204 -12.09 3.06 -13.01
CA ILE A 204 -13.51 2.74 -12.90
C ILE A 204 -13.85 2.83 -11.42
N GLY A 205 -14.09 4.07 -10.97
CA GLY A 205 -14.28 4.40 -9.56
C GLY A 205 -13.00 4.25 -8.73
N GLU A 206 -13.08 3.54 -7.60
CA GLU A 206 -11.95 3.29 -6.68
C GLU A 206 -11.00 2.16 -7.12
N ILE A 207 -11.32 1.41 -8.19
CA ILE A 207 -10.51 0.26 -8.64
C ILE A 207 -9.62 0.71 -9.79
N SER A 208 -8.32 0.58 -9.62
CA SER A 208 -7.34 0.95 -10.63
C SER A 208 -7.01 -0.23 -11.55
N SER A 209 -6.67 0.05 -12.80
CA SER A 209 -6.17 -0.93 -13.77
C SER A 209 -4.92 -1.66 -13.25
N VAL A 210 -4.15 -1.00 -12.40
CA VAL A 210 -3.00 -1.55 -11.67
C VAL A 210 -3.41 -2.69 -10.74
N ASP A 211 -4.51 -2.55 -10.00
CA ASP A 211 -4.97 -3.59 -9.06
C ASP A 211 -5.35 -4.88 -9.79
N ILE A 212 -5.92 -4.75 -10.99
CA ILE A 212 -6.32 -5.86 -11.86
C ILE A 212 -5.07 -6.57 -12.40
N TRP A 213 -4.11 -5.83 -12.96
CA TRP A 213 -2.86 -6.41 -13.45
C TRP A 213 -2.07 -7.12 -12.34
N LYS A 214 -2.03 -6.54 -11.14
CA LYS A 214 -1.42 -7.19 -9.96
C LYS A 214 -2.16 -8.46 -9.57
N ALA A 215 -3.49 -8.49 -9.64
CA ALA A 215 -4.28 -9.69 -9.36
C ALA A 215 -4.01 -10.80 -10.39
N ILE A 216 -4.01 -10.47 -11.68
CA ILE A 216 -3.65 -11.41 -12.76
C ILE A 216 -2.24 -11.96 -12.54
N GLY A 217 -1.26 -11.08 -12.27
CA GLY A 217 0.13 -11.48 -12.03
C GLY A 217 0.28 -12.46 -10.87
N ARG A 218 -0.36 -12.17 -9.73
CA ARG A 218 -0.37 -13.07 -8.56
C ARG A 218 -1.02 -14.41 -8.87
N LEU A 219 -2.19 -14.42 -9.52
CA LEU A 219 -2.92 -15.66 -9.81
C LEU A 219 -2.19 -16.54 -10.82
N ARG A 220 -1.60 -15.96 -11.87
CA ARG A 220 -0.77 -16.69 -12.83
C ARG A 220 0.47 -17.27 -12.18
N ALA A 221 1.12 -16.53 -11.28
CA ALA A 221 2.27 -17.03 -10.51
C ALA A 221 1.88 -18.24 -9.65
N MET A 222 0.73 -18.20 -8.98
CA MET A 222 0.19 -19.33 -8.22
C MET A 222 -0.13 -20.55 -9.09
N ASN A 223 -0.54 -20.33 -10.34
CA ASN A 223 -0.80 -21.38 -11.33
C ASN A 223 0.47 -21.87 -12.05
N ARG A 224 1.66 -21.47 -11.59
CA ARG A 224 2.97 -21.79 -12.20
C ARG A 224 3.16 -21.23 -13.62
N ASP A 225 2.30 -20.31 -14.06
CA ASP A 225 2.50 -19.55 -15.29
C ASP A 225 3.41 -18.35 -15.01
N ARG A 226 4.72 -18.63 -14.92
CA ARG A 226 5.72 -17.60 -14.60
C ARG A 226 5.79 -16.51 -15.67
N ARG A 227 5.66 -16.89 -16.95
CA ARG A 227 5.76 -15.95 -18.09
C ARG A 227 4.54 -15.02 -18.13
N GLY A 228 3.33 -15.57 -18.00
CA GLY A 228 2.13 -14.75 -17.97
C GLY A 228 2.03 -13.90 -16.71
N ALA A 229 2.58 -14.35 -15.58
CA ALA A 229 2.71 -13.56 -14.37
C ALA A 229 3.67 -12.38 -14.56
N GLU A 230 4.86 -12.61 -15.12
CA GLU A 230 5.81 -11.55 -15.45
C GLU A 230 5.20 -10.49 -16.36
N ALA A 231 4.52 -10.91 -17.43
CA ALA A 231 3.90 -9.98 -18.37
C ALA A 231 2.88 -9.05 -17.68
N ALA A 232 2.04 -9.61 -16.81
CA ALA A 232 1.04 -8.85 -16.05
C ALA A 232 1.68 -7.88 -15.04
N ILE A 233 2.72 -8.32 -14.32
CA ILE A 233 3.44 -7.45 -13.38
C ILE A 233 4.23 -6.36 -14.11
N ARG A 234 4.80 -6.67 -15.29
CA ARG A 234 5.48 -5.68 -16.13
C ARG A 234 4.53 -4.60 -16.62
N ALA A 235 3.29 -4.96 -16.99
CA ALA A 235 2.26 -3.98 -17.33
C ALA A 235 1.98 -3.03 -16.16
N ALA A 236 1.72 -3.57 -14.96
CA ALA A 236 1.52 -2.76 -13.76
C ALA A 236 2.74 -1.86 -13.42
N ALA A 237 3.95 -2.39 -13.56
CA ALA A 237 5.18 -1.71 -13.18
C ALA A 237 5.59 -0.60 -14.17
N LEU A 238 5.51 -0.85 -15.48
CA LEU A 238 6.08 0.05 -16.48
C LEU A 238 5.05 0.98 -17.12
N GLN A 239 3.79 0.56 -17.22
CA GLN A 239 2.74 1.43 -17.80
C GLN A 239 2.16 2.38 -16.75
N TYR A 240 2.14 1.98 -15.48
CA TYR A 240 1.49 2.74 -14.41
C TYR A 240 2.44 3.17 -13.28
N ASP A 241 3.74 2.88 -13.41
CA ASP A 241 4.76 3.17 -12.40
C ASP A 241 4.37 2.70 -10.98
N ASP A 242 3.68 1.54 -10.86
CA ASP A 242 3.26 1.01 -9.54
C ASP A 242 4.49 0.60 -8.71
N PRO A 243 4.69 1.18 -7.52
CA PRO A 243 5.90 0.95 -6.72
C PRO A 243 6.07 -0.51 -6.31
N ALA A 244 4.97 -1.17 -5.92
CA ALA A 244 5.00 -2.55 -5.50
C ALA A 244 5.24 -3.51 -6.68
N ALA A 245 4.69 -3.21 -7.86
CA ALA A 245 4.94 -3.98 -9.08
C ALA A 245 6.39 -3.82 -9.55
N LEU A 246 6.98 -2.62 -9.48
CA LEU A 246 8.40 -2.38 -9.75
C LEU A 246 9.29 -3.22 -8.84
N TYR A 247 9.01 -3.22 -7.54
CA TYR A 247 9.71 -4.06 -6.56
C TYR A 247 9.59 -5.55 -6.89
N GLN A 248 8.38 -6.04 -7.20
CA GLN A 248 8.14 -7.45 -7.54
C GLN A 248 8.81 -7.87 -8.85
N LEU A 249 8.77 -7.02 -9.88
CA LEU A 249 9.42 -7.25 -11.16
C LEU A 249 10.92 -7.45 -10.96
N ALA A 250 11.55 -6.54 -10.21
CA ALA A 250 12.98 -6.53 -9.96
C ALA A 250 13.47 -7.71 -9.08
N LYS A 251 12.63 -8.23 -8.16
CA LYS A 251 13.02 -9.33 -7.25
C LYS A 251 12.68 -10.73 -7.76
N THR A 252 11.60 -10.88 -8.52
CA THR A 252 10.99 -12.21 -8.74
C THR A 252 11.00 -12.63 -10.21
N PHE A 253 10.76 -11.69 -11.11
CA PHE A 253 10.39 -12.02 -12.49
C PHE A 253 11.50 -11.72 -13.49
N THR A 254 12.34 -10.72 -13.21
CA THR A 254 13.47 -10.40 -14.07
C THR A 254 14.77 -10.69 -13.32
N SER A 255 15.82 -11.03 -14.07
CA SER A 255 17.21 -10.87 -13.64
C SER A 255 17.74 -9.56 -14.25
N PRO A 256 17.29 -8.38 -13.77
CA PRO A 256 17.67 -7.11 -14.38
C PRO A 256 19.17 -6.93 -14.26
N SER A 257 19.74 -6.17 -15.21
CA SER A 257 21.10 -5.66 -15.00
C SER A 257 21.16 -4.87 -13.68
N LEU A 258 22.35 -4.74 -13.09
CA LEU A 258 22.53 -3.97 -11.85
C LEU A 258 21.93 -2.55 -11.95
N VAL A 259 22.09 -1.93 -13.11
CA VAL A 259 21.59 -0.58 -13.42
C VAL A 259 20.06 -0.55 -13.47
N GLU A 260 19.43 -1.51 -14.12
CA GLU A 260 17.97 -1.61 -14.16
C GLU A 260 17.39 -1.95 -12.79
N TYR A 261 18.05 -2.83 -12.03
CA TYR A 261 17.65 -3.17 -10.67
C TYR A 261 17.65 -1.93 -9.78
N GLU A 262 18.76 -1.19 -9.78
CA GLU A 262 18.90 0.05 -9.02
C GLU A 262 17.84 1.08 -9.44
N SER A 263 17.61 1.26 -10.74
CA SER A 263 16.59 2.16 -11.28
C SER A 263 15.17 1.80 -10.81
N PHE A 264 14.78 0.52 -10.89
CA PHE A 264 13.46 0.07 -10.44
C PHE A 264 13.29 0.23 -8.92
N MET A 265 14.32 -0.11 -8.15
CA MET A 265 14.29 0.02 -6.71
C MET A 265 14.25 1.48 -6.27
N LEU A 266 14.99 2.39 -6.92
CA LEU A 266 14.95 3.83 -6.66
C LEU A 266 13.55 4.39 -6.89
N LYS A 267 12.92 4.05 -8.01
CA LYS A 267 11.53 4.49 -8.30
C LYS A 267 10.54 3.97 -7.27
N ALA A 268 10.63 2.68 -6.91
CA ALA A 268 9.75 2.07 -5.94
C ALA A 268 9.92 2.69 -4.54
N ALA A 269 11.17 2.83 -4.09
CA ALA A 269 11.50 3.37 -2.77
C ALA A 269 11.13 4.85 -2.65
N ALA A 270 11.44 5.67 -3.67
CA ALA A 270 11.04 7.08 -3.72
C ALA A 270 9.52 7.27 -3.70
N SER A 271 8.76 6.26 -4.15
CA SER A 271 7.30 6.25 -4.12
C SER A 271 6.72 5.61 -2.85
N GLY A 272 7.56 5.31 -1.85
CA GLY A 272 7.14 4.82 -0.53
C GLY A 272 7.12 3.30 -0.35
N GLU A 273 7.65 2.51 -1.29
CA GLU A 273 7.79 1.06 -1.09
C GLU A 273 8.97 0.76 -0.14
N ALA A 274 8.66 0.55 1.14
CA ALA A 274 9.64 0.37 2.21
C ALA A 274 10.60 -0.82 1.99
N ASN A 275 10.12 -1.90 1.37
CA ASN A 275 10.98 -3.05 1.06
C ASN A 275 12.00 -2.70 -0.02
N ALA A 276 11.65 -1.84 -0.98
CA ALA A 276 12.59 -1.37 -2.00
C ALA A 276 13.67 -0.49 -1.37
N ALA A 277 13.32 0.36 -0.40
CA ALA A 277 14.28 1.15 0.36
C ALA A 277 15.28 0.26 1.13
N HIS A 278 14.80 -0.80 1.79
CA HIS A 278 15.68 -1.78 2.44
C HIS A 278 16.66 -2.43 1.45
N GLU A 279 16.16 -2.86 0.28
CA GLU A 279 16.98 -3.50 -0.74
C GLU A 279 18.01 -2.55 -1.38
N LEU A 280 17.69 -1.26 -1.53
CA LEU A 280 18.67 -0.24 -1.93
C LEU A 280 19.76 -0.04 -0.87
N GLY A 281 19.38 -0.02 0.41
CA GLY A 281 20.35 0.04 1.50
C GLY A 281 21.35 -1.12 1.42
N LEU A 282 20.84 -2.35 1.21
CA LEU A 282 21.68 -3.54 1.00
C LEU A 282 22.53 -3.45 -0.27
N LEU A 283 21.98 -2.93 -1.36
CA LEU A 283 22.70 -2.74 -2.61
C LEU A 283 23.92 -1.84 -2.37
N TYR A 284 23.71 -0.62 -1.87
CA TYR A 284 24.78 0.34 -1.63
C TYR A 284 25.77 -0.12 -0.58
N LEU A 285 25.32 -0.83 0.46
CA LEU A 285 26.23 -1.46 1.41
C LEU A 285 27.14 -2.49 0.75
N LYS A 286 26.62 -3.34 -0.15
CA LYS A 286 27.44 -4.29 -0.92
C LYS A 286 28.40 -3.57 -1.88
N GLN A 287 27.97 -2.46 -2.51
CA GLN A 287 28.85 -1.64 -3.34
C GLN A 287 30.02 -1.07 -2.51
N SER A 288 29.75 -0.62 -1.28
CA SER A 288 30.78 -0.10 -0.37
C SER A 288 31.81 -1.15 0.05
N LYS A 289 31.41 -2.43 0.11
CA LYS A 289 32.29 -3.56 0.47
C LYS A 289 33.05 -4.13 -0.74
N GLY A 290 32.85 -3.59 -1.95
CA GLY A 290 33.42 -4.14 -3.18
C GLY A 290 32.86 -5.53 -3.56
N LYS A 291 31.81 -6.00 -2.89
CA LYS A 291 31.22 -7.35 -3.03
C LYS A 291 30.06 -7.36 -4.02
N ILE A 292 30.24 -6.79 -5.20
CA ILE A 292 29.27 -6.94 -6.30
C ILE A 292 29.87 -7.86 -7.34
N SER A 293 29.44 -9.12 -7.38
CA SER A 293 29.57 -9.93 -8.58
C SER A 293 28.30 -9.73 -9.42
N VAL A 294 28.45 -9.60 -10.74
CA VAL A 294 27.32 -9.60 -11.70
C VAL A 294 26.52 -10.93 -11.63
N VAL A 295 27.04 -11.92 -10.90
CA VAL A 295 26.51 -13.28 -10.76
C VAL A 295 25.85 -13.54 -9.39
N ASP A 296 25.99 -12.66 -8.39
CA ASP A 296 25.56 -12.90 -6.99
C ASP A 296 24.04 -12.74 -6.75
N ARG A 297 23.22 -12.84 -7.81
CA ARG A 297 21.75 -12.95 -7.69
C ARG A 297 21.15 -14.08 -8.51
N VAL A 298 21.89 -15.17 -8.65
CA VAL A 298 21.40 -16.39 -9.30
C VAL A 298 21.17 -17.51 -8.27
N PRO A 299 19.94 -17.82 -7.85
CA PRO A 299 19.53 -19.19 -7.67
C PRO A 299 19.15 -19.73 -9.05
N LEU A 300 20.05 -20.52 -9.63
CA LEU A 300 19.83 -21.27 -10.86
C LEU A 300 18.56 -22.11 -10.74
N SER A 301 17.61 -21.87 -11.63
CA SER A 301 16.79 -22.94 -12.20
C SER A 301 16.41 -22.51 -13.61
N GLU A 302 17.28 -22.86 -14.54
CA GLU A 302 17.01 -22.90 -15.98
C GLU A 302 15.89 -23.92 -16.30
N PRO A 303 15.15 -23.80 -17.43
CA PRO A 303 15.76 -23.68 -18.76
C PRO A 303 15.10 -22.77 -19.81
N ASN A 304 15.90 -22.53 -20.85
CA ASN A 304 15.58 -22.10 -22.22
C ASN A 304 15.73 -20.62 -22.58
N GLY A 305 16.95 -20.27 -23.01
CA GLY A 305 17.25 -20.12 -24.43
C GLY A 305 16.71 -18.86 -25.12
N SER A 306 17.53 -17.81 -25.20
CA SER A 306 17.63 -16.95 -26.39
C SER A 306 18.74 -15.91 -26.23
N ASN A 307 19.84 -16.16 -26.95
CA ASN A 307 20.73 -15.19 -27.62
C ASN A 307 20.68 -13.72 -27.16
N ALA A 308 21.62 -13.36 -26.28
CA ALA A 308 22.15 -12.00 -26.23
C ALA A 308 23.68 -12.05 -26.34
N LYS A 309 24.21 -11.80 -27.54
CA LYS A 309 25.62 -11.44 -27.73
C LYS A 309 25.82 -10.05 -27.14
N GLY A 310 26.16 -9.98 -25.87
CA GLY A 310 26.62 -8.78 -25.17
C GLY A 310 27.86 -9.15 -24.37
N HIS A 311 28.92 -8.36 -24.54
CA HIS A 311 30.25 -8.50 -23.94
C HIS A 311 30.24 -9.13 -22.53
N VAL A 312 30.76 -10.35 -22.41
CA VAL A 312 31.05 -10.97 -21.11
C VAL A 312 32.30 -10.31 -20.56
N GLN A 313 32.14 -9.31 -19.69
CA GLN A 313 33.23 -8.93 -18.79
C GLN A 313 33.42 -10.05 -17.78
N SER A 314 34.68 -10.46 -17.60
CA SER A 314 35.12 -11.56 -16.74
C SER A 314 34.50 -11.53 -15.33
N PRO A 315 34.28 -12.70 -14.69
CA PRO A 315 33.78 -12.76 -13.34
C PRO A 315 34.84 -12.21 -12.37
N GLY A 316 34.52 -11.14 -11.64
CA GLY A 316 35.34 -10.68 -10.50
C GLY A 316 35.88 -9.25 -10.52
N GLN A 317 35.34 -8.32 -11.33
CA GLN A 317 35.80 -6.93 -11.31
C GLN A 317 34.64 -5.92 -11.12
N GLY A 318 34.03 -5.91 -9.94
CA GLY A 318 33.51 -4.64 -9.42
C GLY A 318 34.68 -3.71 -9.07
N PRO A 319 34.53 -2.38 -9.10
CA PRO A 319 35.59 -1.47 -8.69
C PRO A 319 36.02 -1.80 -7.24
N ILE A 320 37.27 -2.22 -7.06
CA ILE A 320 37.87 -2.47 -5.75
C ILE A 320 38.23 -1.10 -5.17
N TYR A 321 37.37 -0.60 -4.29
CA TYR A 321 37.65 0.63 -3.56
C TYR A 321 38.51 0.31 -2.34
N LYS A 322 39.52 1.16 -2.06
CA LYS A 322 40.19 1.13 -0.75
C LYS A 322 39.15 1.47 0.34
N GLU A 323 39.19 0.78 1.47
CA GLU A 323 38.20 0.89 2.57
C GLU A 323 37.97 2.34 3.01
N ASP A 324 39.01 3.19 3.01
CA ASP A 324 38.92 4.60 3.39
C ASP A 324 38.59 5.58 2.25
N SER A 325 38.36 5.08 1.03
CA SER A 325 38.11 5.95 -0.11
C SER A 325 36.82 6.74 0.03
N ALA A 326 36.81 7.96 -0.52
CA ALA A 326 35.62 8.80 -0.56
C ALA A 326 34.41 8.09 -1.21
N ALA A 327 34.67 7.19 -2.17
CA ALA A 327 33.64 6.39 -2.83
C ALA A 327 32.98 5.37 -1.88
N VAL A 328 33.73 4.69 -1.00
CA VAL A 328 33.18 3.77 0.01
C VAL A 328 32.32 4.55 1.01
N LYS A 329 32.83 5.69 1.51
CA LYS A 329 32.09 6.55 2.44
C LYS A 329 30.79 7.05 1.83
N GLN A 330 30.82 7.46 0.57
CA GLN A 330 29.62 7.88 -0.17
C GLN A 330 28.59 6.75 -0.27
N LYS A 331 29.02 5.52 -0.58
CA LYS A 331 28.11 4.37 -0.64
C LYS A 331 27.56 3.95 0.72
N ARG A 332 28.34 4.04 1.80
CA ARG A 332 27.83 3.85 3.16
C ARG A 332 26.81 4.92 3.55
N LEU A 333 27.02 6.17 3.11
CA LEU A 333 26.07 7.27 3.32
C LEU A 333 24.76 7.01 2.57
N GLU A 334 24.82 6.65 1.28
CA GLU A 334 23.64 6.28 0.49
C GLU A 334 22.87 5.11 1.13
N ALA A 335 23.59 4.08 1.60
CA ALA A 335 22.97 2.96 2.31
C ALA A 335 22.23 3.42 3.57
N ARG A 336 22.84 4.31 4.36
CA ARG A 336 22.24 4.87 5.58
C ARG A 336 20.91 5.56 5.30
N GLU A 337 20.86 6.43 4.28
CA GLU A 337 19.63 7.17 3.94
C GLU A 337 18.49 6.22 3.56
N TRP A 338 18.77 5.18 2.76
CA TRP A 338 17.75 4.21 2.37
C TRP A 338 17.33 3.28 3.52
N PHE A 339 18.25 2.89 4.40
CA PHE A 339 17.89 2.18 5.61
C PHE A 339 17.06 3.05 6.55
N HIS A 340 17.28 4.37 6.61
CA HIS A 340 16.43 5.27 7.37
C HIS A 340 14.98 5.24 6.88
N VAL A 341 14.75 5.40 5.57
CA VAL A 341 13.40 5.32 4.98
C VAL A 341 12.72 3.98 5.30
N GLY A 342 13.46 2.87 5.18
CA GLY A 342 12.94 1.56 5.52
C GLY A 342 12.66 1.39 7.02
N ALA A 343 13.51 1.95 7.89
CA ALA A 343 13.40 1.88 9.34
C ALA A 343 12.19 2.67 9.87
N GLU A 344 11.95 3.88 9.33
CA GLU A 344 10.76 4.69 9.62
C GLU A 344 9.47 3.98 9.21
N SER A 345 9.53 3.22 8.11
CA SER A 345 8.43 2.38 7.63
C SER A 345 8.29 1.05 8.41
N GLY A 346 9.13 0.83 9.43
CA GLY A 346 9.05 -0.33 10.31
C GLY A 346 9.70 -1.61 9.76
N ILE A 347 10.58 -1.54 8.76
CA ILE A 347 11.35 -2.71 8.31
C ILE A 347 12.45 -3.04 9.32
N ILE A 348 12.31 -4.17 10.03
CA ILE A 348 13.21 -4.58 11.12
C ILE A 348 14.67 -4.66 10.67
N GLY A 349 14.91 -5.25 9.49
CA GLY A 349 16.26 -5.34 8.94
C GLY A 349 16.88 -3.97 8.68
N SER A 350 16.09 -3.00 8.21
CA SER A 350 16.57 -1.62 8.04
C SER A 350 16.89 -0.95 9.37
N GLN A 351 16.10 -1.20 10.42
CA GLN A 351 16.40 -0.69 11.77
C GLN A 351 17.74 -1.24 12.29
N VAL A 352 18.01 -2.53 12.09
CA VAL A 352 19.28 -3.15 12.47
C VAL A 352 20.45 -2.56 11.67
N TYR A 353 20.36 -2.51 10.34
CA TYR A 353 21.46 -1.99 9.51
C TYR A 353 21.69 -0.49 9.73
N LEU A 354 20.63 0.29 9.91
CA LEU A 354 20.74 1.71 10.25
C LEU A 354 21.45 1.89 11.59
N ALA A 355 21.12 1.08 12.60
CA ALA A 355 21.77 1.16 13.91
C ALA A 355 23.29 0.91 13.81
N LEU A 356 23.68 -0.15 13.10
CA LEU A 356 25.10 -0.48 12.89
C LEU A 356 25.83 0.62 12.12
N LEU A 357 25.23 1.19 11.08
CA LEU A 357 25.82 2.31 10.35
C LEU A 357 25.93 3.57 11.22
N LEU A 358 24.91 3.90 12.02
CA LEU A 358 24.94 5.05 12.92
C LEU A 358 26.08 4.94 13.93
N ARG A 359 26.33 3.74 14.45
CA ARG A 359 27.50 3.45 15.29
C ARG A 359 28.81 3.76 14.57
N GLU A 360 29.00 3.26 13.34
CA GLU A 360 30.19 3.54 12.52
C GLU A 360 30.37 5.04 12.24
N PHE A 361 29.27 5.77 12.08
CA PHE A 361 29.27 7.22 11.89
C PHE A 361 29.41 8.02 13.21
N GLY A 362 29.73 7.37 14.33
CA GLY A 362 29.97 8.02 15.62
C GLY A 362 28.70 8.48 16.33
N LYS A 363 27.55 7.85 16.03
CA LYS A 363 26.25 8.10 16.68
C LYS A 363 25.68 6.81 17.31
N PRO A 364 26.39 6.18 18.25
CA PRO A 364 25.97 4.90 18.82
C PRO A 364 24.66 4.98 19.61
N GLU A 365 24.36 6.10 20.26
CA GLU A 365 23.12 6.27 21.03
C GLU A 365 21.88 6.25 20.13
N ASP A 366 21.95 6.96 18.99
CA ASP A 366 20.88 6.97 17.99
C ASP A 366 20.65 5.55 17.44
N GLY A 367 21.73 4.84 17.14
CA GLY A 367 21.65 3.44 16.69
C GLY A 367 21.02 2.52 17.72
N ARG A 368 21.38 2.67 19.00
CA ARG A 368 20.79 1.92 20.11
C ARG A 368 19.29 2.15 20.22
N GLN A 369 18.82 3.40 20.05
CA GLN A 369 17.38 3.70 20.08
C GLN A 369 16.61 2.97 18.98
N TRP A 370 17.17 2.90 17.76
CA TRP A 370 16.55 2.14 16.67
C TRP A 370 16.41 0.65 17.00
N LEU A 371 17.44 0.02 17.57
CA LEU A 371 17.37 -1.38 18.00
C LEU A 371 16.35 -1.62 19.11
N LEU A 372 16.32 -0.75 20.13
CA LEU A 372 15.33 -0.85 21.21
C LEU A 372 13.90 -0.64 20.68
N SER A 373 13.71 0.26 19.71
CA SER A 373 12.41 0.45 19.06
C SER A 373 11.98 -0.79 18.27
N ALA A 374 12.92 -1.50 17.63
CA ALA A 374 12.65 -2.77 16.98
C ALA A 374 12.23 -3.82 18.01
N GLY A 375 13.05 -4.05 19.04
CA GLY A 375 12.82 -5.09 20.06
C GLY A 375 11.56 -4.91 20.91
N LYS A 376 10.96 -3.70 20.96
CA LYS A 376 9.68 -3.47 21.65
C LYS A 376 8.45 -3.91 20.86
N ARG A 377 8.60 -4.20 19.57
CA ARG A 377 7.46 -4.50 18.72
C ARG A 377 7.12 -5.99 18.74
N GLU A 378 5.84 -6.29 18.93
CA GLU A 378 5.35 -7.68 18.95
C GLU A 378 5.56 -8.40 17.61
N ASP A 379 5.52 -7.68 16.48
CA ASP A 379 5.66 -8.27 15.16
C ASP A 379 7.07 -8.80 14.86
N VAL A 380 8.10 -8.33 15.59
CA VAL A 380 9.47 -8.85 15.53
C VAL A 380 9.52 -10.31 15.95
N TYR A 381 8.78 -10.67 17.00
CA TYR A 381 8.79 -12.03 17.55
C TYR A 381 7.79 -12.98 16.88
N SER A 382 7.19 -12.56 15.76
CA SER A 382 6.36 -13.44 14.94
C SER A 382 7.22 -14.54 14.28
N LYS A 383 6.61 -15.70 14.01
CA LYS A 383 7.30 -16.82 13.33
C LYS A 383 7.96 -16.43 12.00
N LYS A 384 7.42 -15.42 11.30
CA LYS A 384 7.96 -14.91 10.03
C LYS A 384 9.27 -14.14 10.22
N ASN A 385 9.47 -13.53 11.40
CA ASN A 385 10.57 -12.63 11.70
C ASN A 385 11.53 -13.22 12.75
N GLU A 386 11.39 -14.49 13.12
CA GLU A 386 12.18 -15.15 14.17
C GLU A 386 13.70 -14.97 13.99
N ALA A 387 14.18 -15.07 12.75
CA ALA A 387 15.58 -14.83 12.42
C ALA A 387 16.02 -13.38 12.72
N TRP A 388 15.15 -12.40 12.43
CA TRP A 388 15.39 -11.00 12.75
C TRP A 388 15.29 -10.73 14.26
N ALA A 389 14.38 -11.40 14.97
CA ALA A 389 14.29 -11.28 16.43
C ALA A 389 15.60 -11.68 17.12
N LYS A 390 16.19 -12.81 16.69
CA LYS A 390 17.51 -13.28 17.18
C LYS A 390 18.61 -12.27 16.91
N VAL A 391 18.64 -11.68 15.72
CA VAL A 391 19.61 -10.63 15.37
C VAL A 391 19.39 -9.39 16.25
N VAL A 392 18.16 -8.91 16.40
CA VAL A 392 17.84 -7.74 17.23
C VAL A 392 18.25 -7.95 18.68
N GLU A 393 17.91 -9.10 19.27
CA GLU A 393 18.28 -9.46 20.64
C GLU A 393 19.80 -9.52 20.82
N TYR A 394 20.51 -10.15 19.87
CA TYR A 394 21.98 -10.17 19.86
C TYR A 394 22.56 -8.75 19.80
N CYS A 395 22.08 -7.91 18.87
CA CYS A 395 22.56 -6.53 18.72
C CYS A 395 22.33 -5.70 19.98
N ILE A 396 21.19 -5.87 20.67
CA ILE A 396 20.85 -5.13 21.90
C ILE A 396 21.72 -5.60 23.06
N THR A 397 21.83 -6.92 23.27
CA THR A 397 22.57 -7.50 24.40
C THR A 397 24.06 -7.23 24.34
N ARG A 398 24.63 -7.21 23.13
CA ARG A 398 26.05 -6.92 22.88
C ARG A 398 26.29 -5.51 22.37
N TRP A 399 25.37 -4.56 22.61
CA TRP A 399 25.52 -3.20 22.07
C TRP A 399 26.83 -2.55 22.51
N ASP A 400 27.31 -2.78 23.72
CA ASP A 400 28.53 -2.12 24.20
C ASP A 400 29.82 -2.88 23.85
N ASP A 401 29.71 -4.08 23.27
CA ASP A 401 30.87 -4.87 22.82
C ASP A 401 31.56 -4.18 21.64
N SER A 402 32.90 -4.12 21.64
CA SER A 402 33.70 -3.56 20.55
C SER A 402 33.46 -4.25 19.20
N ASP A 403 33.07 -5.53 19.26
CA ASP A 403 32.94 -6.41 18.11
C ASP A 403 31.53 -6.40 17.53
N ASN A 404 30.66 -5.49 17.97
CA ASN A 404 29.31 -5.31 17.45
C ASN A 404 29.29 -4.24 16.34
N THR A 405 30.00 -4.51 15.23
CA THR A 405 30.15 -3.63 14.06
C THR A 405 29.61 -4.29 12.80
N LEU A 406 29.37 -3.51 11.74
CA LEU A 406 28.84 -4.02 10.47
C LEU A 406 29.82 -4.92 9.70
N GLU A 407 31.10 -4.90 10.08
CA GLU A 407 32.17 -5.67 9.48
C GLU A 407 32.38 -7.01 10.18
N SER A 408 32.29 -7.03 11.52
CA SER A 408 32.36 -8.26 12.31
C SER A 408 31.05 -9.04 12.28
N MET A 409 29.91 -8.36 12.15
CA MET A 409 28.59 -8.98 12.06
C MET A 409 28.25 -9.37 10.63
N ASP A 410 28.27 -10.67 10.34
CA ASP A 410 27.58 -11.21 9.17
C ASP A 410 26.08 -11.36 9.49
N VAL A 411 25.35 -10.24 9.42
CA VAL A 411 23.91 -10.17 9.67
C VAL A 411 23.13 -11.13 8.77
N ASP A 412 23.57 -11.32 7.52
CA ASP A 412 22.94 -12.25 6.58
C ASP A 412 23.14 -13.72 7.02
N LYS A 413 24.33 -14.06 7.55
CA LYS A 413 24.62 -15.39 8.10
C LYS A 413 23.88 -15.67 9.41
N MET A 414 23.77 -14.69 10.31
CA MET A 414 22.97 -14.82 11.53
C MET A 414 21.49 -15.03 11.21
N ARG A 415 20.99 -14.33 10.19
CA ARG A 415 19.61 -14.49 9.71
C ARG A 415 19.35 -15.85 9.07
N SER A 416 20.34 -16.44 8.40
CA SER A 416 20.20 -17.76 7.74
C SER A 416 20.36 -18.94 8.69
N GLY A 417 20.73 -18.71 9.95
CA GLY A 417 20.91 -19.77 10.96
C GLY A 417 22.16 -20.63 10.74
N GLN A 418 23.08 -20.22 9.87
CA GLN A 418 24.37 -20.90 9.72
C GLN A 418 25.29 -20.49 10.87
N ASN A 419 25.21 -21.23 11.98
CA ASN A 419 26.07 -21.02 13.14
C ASN A 419 27.56 -21.03 12.75
N HIS A 420 28.32 -20.07 13.27
CA HIS A 420 29.74 -20.27 13.53
C HIS A 420 29.83 -21.37 14.60
N ALA A 421 30.14 -22.59 14.17
CA ALA A 421 30.77 -23.55 15.07
C ALA A 421 32.12 -22.94 15.45
N ASN A 422 32.26 -22.57 16.73
CA ASN A 422 33.56 -22.58 17.39
C ASN A 422 33.74 -23.94 18.02
#